data_AF-A0A2V7V8W9-F1
#
_entry.id   AF-A0A2V7V8W9-F1
#
_cell.length_a   1.000
_cell.length_b   1.000
_cell.length_c   1.000
_cell.angle_alpha   90.00
_cell.angle_beta   90.00
_cell.angle_gamma   90.00
#
_symmetry.space_group_name_H-M   'P 1'
#
loop_
_entity.id
_entity.type
_entity.pdbx_description
1 polymer ?
#
loop_
_entity_poly.entity_id
_entity_poly.type
_entity_poly.pdbx_seq_one_letter_code
_entity_poly.pdbx_strand_id
1 'polypeptide(L)'
;MEANLRFVVSYAKRYRGLGLSFLDLIHEGTLGLIEAAKRFDPERNVKFISYAVWWVRQAIFHALSEHTRVFRLPQKLSGQISKLGNARQQLASELQRSPTNEEVAEKTSLTLEEVEDLLKVAGDDLSLSSAVSEDGSLELGDTLEQETVPSVELEMIKSSFEEQIRRAMLEELDEKERG
;
A
#
# COMPACT_ATOMS: atom_id res chain seq x y z
N MET A 1 -11.32 -19.13 19.41
CA MET A 1 -10.61 -18.02 18.73
C MET A 1 -9.80 -18.49 17.51
N GLU A 2 -9.22 -19.70 17.56
CA GLU A 2 -8.36 -20.27 16.50
C GLU A 2 -9.01 -20.41 15.10
N ALA A 3 -10.32 -20.67 15.02
CA ALA A 3 -11.00 -20.84 13.73
C ALA A 3 -11.03 -19.56 12.88
N ASN A 4 -11.13 -18.38 13.52
CA ASN A 4 -11.23 -17.11 12.81
C ASN A 4 -9.86 -16.62 12.32
N LEU A 5 -8.78 -16.95 13.05
CA LEU A 5 -7.41 -16.70 12.62
C LEU A 5 -7.05 -17.52 11.37
N ARG A 6 -7.50 -18.78 11.30
CA ARG A 6 -7.28 -19.62 10.10
C ARG A 6 -7.91 -19.00 8.84
N PHE A 7 -9.08 -18.37 8.98
CA PHE A 7 -9.69 -17.62 7.88
C PHE A 7 -8.81 -16.45 7.44
N VAL A 8 -8.38 -15.58 8.36
CA VAL A 8 -7.53 -14.41 8.05
C VAL A 8 -6.22 -14.85 7.39
N VAL A 9 -5.56 -15.88 7.94
CA VAL A 9 -4.34 -16.45 7.36
C VAL A 9 -4.60 -16.96 5.94
N SER A 10 -5.71 -17.63 5.69
CA SER A 10 -6.05 -18.11 4.32
C SER A 10 -6.33 -16.95 3.37
N TYR A 11 -6.97 -15.89 3.84
CA TYR A 11 -7.33 -14.71 3.05
C TYR A 11 -6.08 -13.89 2.69
N ALA A 12 -5.20 -13.66 3.68
CA ALA A 12 -3.95 -12.92 3.55
C ALA A 12 -2.94 -13.59 2.62
N LYS A 13 -3.00 -14.92 2.45
CA LYS A 13 -2.10 -15.65 1.53
C LYS A 13 -2.17 -15.16 0.09
N ARG A 14 -3.32 -14.64 -0.34
CA ARG A 14 -3.55 -14.10 -1.69
C ARG A 14 -2.78 -12.80 -1.94
N TYR A 15 -2.47 -12.08 -0.88
CA TYR A 15 -1.80 -10.78 -0.93
C TYR A 15 -0.31 -10.85 -0.61
N ARG A 16 0.28 -12.06 -0.57
CA ARG A 16 1.72 -12.23 -0.34
C ARG A 16 2.55 -11.70 -1.50
N GLY A 17 3.72 -11.15 -1.17
CA GLY A 17 4.66 -10.59 -2.15
C GLY A 17 4.22 -9.25 -2.72
N LEU A 18 3.29 -8.57 -2.03
CA LEU A 18 2.75 -7.26 -2.40
C LEU A 18 3.32 -6.11 -1.53
N GLY A 19 4.53 -6.30 -0.98
CA GLY A 19 5.31 -5.22 -0.35
C GLY A 19 5.22 -5.16 1.16
N LEU A 20 4.16 -5.73 1.73
CA LEU A 20 4.06 -6.02 3.16
C LEU A 20 4.53 -7.43 3.48
N SER A 21 5.09 -7.62 4.68
CA SER A 21 5.43 -8.96 5.16
C SER A 21 4.15 -9.77 5.37
N PHE A 22 4.24 -11.09 5.27
CA PHE A 22 3.06 -11.94 5.47
C PHE A 22 2.50 -11.84 6.89
N LEU A 23 3.35 -11.60 7.88
CA LEU A 23 2.91 -11.38 9.26
C LEU A 23 2.14 -10.07 9.39
N ASP A 24 2.59 -9.01 8.71
CA ASP A 24 1.88 -7.72 8.73
C ASP A 24 0.51 -7.84 8.06
N LEU A 25 0.42 -8.53 6.91
CA LEU A 25 -0.87 -8.81 6.27
C LEU A 25 -1.84 -9.58 7.19
N ILE A 26 -1.32 -10.51 7.99
CA ILE A 26 -2.13 -11.24 8.98
C ILE A 26 -2.55 -10.31 10.13
N HIS A 27 -1.65 -9.48 10.64
CA HIS A 27 -1.95 -8.54 11.72
C HIS A 27 -3.03 -7.56 11.28
N GLU A 28 -2.88 -6.93 10.12
CA GLU A 28 -3.84 -5.98 9.56
C GLU A 28 -5.20 -6.65 9.27
N GLY A 29 -5.18 -7.85 8.68
CA GLY A 29 -6.40 -8.63 8.50
C GLY A 29 -7.08 -8.99 9.83
N THR A 30 -6.30 -9.21 10.90
CA THR A 30 -6.83 -9.49 12.24
C THR A 30 -7.47 -8.24 12.86
N LEU A 31 -6.90 -7.05 12.63
CA LEU A 31 -7.52 -5.78 13.02
C LEU A 31 -8.87 -5.58 12.30
N GLY A 32 -8.92 -5.87 11.00
CA GLY A 32 -10.18 -5.84 10.23
C GLY A 32 -11.22 -6.83 10.77
N LEU A 33 -10.80 -8.03 11.16
CA LEU A 33 -11.69 -9.03 11.77
C LEU A 33 -12.26 -8.56 13.12
N ILE A 34 -11.44 -7.92 13.96
CA ILE A 34 -11.87 -7.34 15.23
C ILE A 34 -12.89 -6.24 14.98
N GLU A 35 -12.67 -5.40 13.98
CA GLU A 35 -13.59 -4.32 13.63
C GLU A 35 -14.93 -4.85 13.10
N ALA A 36 -14.91 -5.94 12.33
CA ALA A 36 -16.12 -6.67 11.96
C ALA A 36 -16.86 -7.19 13.19
N ALA A 37 -16.15 -7.76 14.17
CA ALA A 37 -16.77 -8.30 15.37
C ALA A 37 -17.48 -7.22 16.21
N LYS A 38 -16.93 -5.99 16.25
CA LYS A 38 -17.57 -4.86 16.95
C LYS A 38 -18.88 -4.40 16.32
N ARG A 39 -18.99 -4.52 14.99
CA ARG A 39 -20.14 -4.03 14.21
C ARG A 39 -21.12 -5.13 13.78
N PHE A 40 -20.79 -6.39 14.05
CA PHE A 40 -21.62 -7.52 13.66
C PHE A 40 -22.84 -7.62 14.56
N ASP A 41 -24.00 -7.75 13.92
CA ASP A 41 -25.28 -7.94 14.56
C ASP A 41 -25.78 -9.37 14.26
N PRO A 42 -25.81 -10.28 15.26
CA PRO A 42 -26.21 -11.66 15.07
C PRO A 42 -27.71 -11.84 14.80
N GLU A 43 -28.54 -10.81 15.01
CA GLU A 43 -29.98 -10.88 14.71
C GLU A 43 -30.26 -10.79 13.21
N ARG A 44 -29.31 -10.23 12.45
CA ARG A 44 -29.31 -10.27 10.99
C ARG A 44 -28.84 -11.66 10.61
N ASN A 45 -29.73 -12.49 10.07
CA ASN A 45 -29.54 -13.91 9.74
C ASN A 45 -28.45 -14.20 8.67
N VAL A 46 -27.24 -13.70 8.89
CA VAL A 46 -26.05 -13.80 8.03
C VAL A 46 -24.89 -14.32 8.85
N LYS A 47 -24.04 -15.15 8.24
CA LYS A 47 -22.88 -15.72 8.94
C LYS A 47 -21.84 -14.63 9.19
N PHE A 48 -21.22 -14.64 10.37
CA PHE A 48 -20.16 -13.68 10.72
C PHE A 48 -19.03 -13.61 9.67
N ILE A 49 -18.60 -14.76 9.12
CA ILE A 49 -17.54 -14.80 8.12
C ILE A 49 -17.93 -14.01 6.86
N SER A 50 -19.19 -14.09 6.42
CA SER A 50 -19.69 -13.34 5.27
C SER A 50 -19.60 -11.83 5.48
N TYR A 51 -19.83 -11.37 6.71
CA TYR A 51 -19.69 -9.97 7.08
C TYR A 51 -18.21 -9.55 7.25
N ALA A 52 -17.40 -10.42 7.87
CA ALA A 52 -16.01 -10.14 8.19
C ALA A 52 -15.10 -10.03 6.96
N VAL A 53 -15.43 -10.72 5.86
CA VAL A 53 -14.66 -10.66 4.60
C VAL A 53 -14.40 -9.21 4.17
N TRP A 54 -15.43 -8.34 4.21
CA TRP A 54 -15.30 -6.96 3.76
C TRP A 54 -14.33 -6.15 4.63
N TRP A 55 -14.40 -6.31 5.95
CA TRP A 55 -13.53 -5.59 6.90
C TRP A 55 -12.09 -6.08 6.87
N VAL A 56 -11.88 -7.40 6.78
CA VAL A 56 -10.55 -8.01 6.66
C VAL A 56 -9.87 -7.54 5.37
N ARG A 57 -10.62 -7.53 4.27
CA ARG A 57 -10.17 -7.01 2.98
C ARG A 57 -9.79 -5.55 3.08
N GLN A 58 -10.69 -4.70 3.58
CA GLN A 58 -10.45 -3.26 3.71
C GLN A 58 -9.18 -2.96 4.51
N ALA A 59 -8.97 -3.64 5.64
CA ALA A 59 -7.78 -3.44 6.47
C ALA A 59 -6.48 -3.81 5.73
N ILE A 60 -6.44 -4.97 5.07
CA ILE A 60 -5.28 -5.39 4.27
C ILE A 60 -4.98 -4.38 3.15
N PHE A 61 -6.01 -3.89 2.46
CA PHE A 61 -5.85 -2.92 1.37
C PHE A 61 -5.40 -1.56 1.84
N HIS A 62 -5.95 -1.09 2.96
CA HIS A 62 -5.52 0.16 3.57
C HIS A 62 -4.03 0.10 3.94
N ALA A 63 -3.60 -0.98 4.60
CA ALA A 63 -2.21 -1.18 4.95
C ALA A 63 -1.30 -1.25 3.70
N LEU A 64 -1.72 -1.98 2.67
CA LEU A 64 -0.98 -2.03 1.40
C LEU A 64 -0.82 -0.62 0.81
N SER A 65 -1.87 0.19 0.78
CA SER A 65 -1.81 1.55 0.23
C SER A 65 -0.91 2.49 1.04
N GLU A 66 -1.03 2.48 2.37
CA GLU A 66 -0.22 3.31 3.27
C GLU A 66 1.27 2.95 3.19
N HIS A 67 1.61 1.65 3.22
CA HIS A 67 3.00 1.21 3.24
C HIS A 67 3.69 1.21 1.87
N THR A 68 2.94 1.01 0.77
CA THR A 68 3.52 1.04 -0.58
C THR A 68 3.67 2.45 -1.16
N ARG A 69 3.00 3.46 -0.60
CA ARG A 69 3.25 4.87 -0.96
C ARG A 69 4.60 5.37 -0.46
N VAL A 70 5.10 4.82 0.66
CA VAL A 70 6.41 5.19 1.24
C VAL A 70 7.54 4.35 0.65
N PHE A 71 7.27 3.11 0.24
CA PHE A 71 8.22 2.22 -0.45
C PHE A 71 7.63 1.79 -1.78
N ARG A 72 8.21 2.31 -2.87
CA ARG A 72 7.97 1.94 -4.29
C ARG A 72 7.24 0.59 -4.43
N LEU A 73 6.06 0.61 -5.06
CA LEU A 73 5.23 -0.57 -5.28
C LEU A 73 6.07 -1.76 -5.77
N PRO A 74 5.91 -2.95 -5.17
CA PRO A 74 6.63 -4.15 -5.59
C PRO A 74 6.44 -4.41 -7.09
N GLN A 75 7.48 -4.95 -7.73
CA GLN A 75 7.48 -5.30 -9.16
C GLN A 75 6.23 -6.05 -9.62
N LYS A 76 5.74 -6.99 -8.82
CA LYS A 76 4.52 -7.76 -9.14
C LYS A 76 3.26 -6.88 -9.16
N LEU A 77 3.10 -6.00 -8.17
CA LEU A 77 1.97 -5.05 -8.11
C LEU A 77 2.07 -4.01 -9.23
N SER A 78 3.25 -3.41 -9.40
CA SER A 78 3.49 -2.45 -10.48
C SER A 78 3.18 -3.09 -11.85
N GLY A 79 3.63 -4.31 -12.11
CA GLY A 79 3.32 -5.02 -13.35
C GLY A 79 1.82 -5.34 -13.53
N GLN A 80 1.09 -5.66 -12.46
CA GLN A 80 -0.36 -5.86 -12.54
C GLN A 80 -1.11 -4.54 -12.77
N ILE A 81 -0.67 -3.45 -12.13
CA ILE A 81 -1.23 -2.11 -12.32
C ILE A 81 -0.96 -1.60 -13.73
N SER A 82 0.24 -1.78 -14.27
CA SER A 82 0.57 -1.43 -15.66
C SER A 82 -0.26 -2.23 -16.66
N LYS A 83 -0.42 -3.54 -16.44
CA LYS A 83 -1.31 -4.37 -17.28
C LYS A 83 -2.76 -3.87 -17.24
N LEU A 84 -3.23 -3.48 -16.06
CA LEU A 84 -4.57 -2.93 -15.87
C LEU A 84 -4.73 -1.58 -16.61
N GLY A 85 -3.76 -0.67 -16.47
CA GLY A 85 -3.73 0.61 -17.19
C GLY A 85 -3.77 0.42 -18.70
N ASN A 86 -2.91 -0.45 -19.23
CA ASN A 86 -2.86 -0.76 -20.66
C ASN A 86 -4.17 -1.36 -21.17
N ALA A 87 -4.76 -2.30 -20.44
CA ALA A 87 -6.04 -2.91 -20.82
C ALA A 87 -7.18 -1.87 -20.83
N ARG A 88 -7.22 -0.96 -19.85
CA ARG A 88 -8.20 0.13 -19.80
C ARG A 88 -8.02 1.09 -20.98
N GLN A 89 -6.79 1.44 -21.33
CA GLN A 89 -6.51 2.32 -22.46
C GLN A 89 -6.90 1.68 -23.80
N GLN A 90 -6.55 0.42 -24.00
CA GLN A 90 -6.94 -0.33 -25.21
C GLN A 90 -8.46 -0.43 -25.34
N LEU A 91 -9.17 -0.81 -24.26
CA LEU A 91 -10.63 -0.87 -24.28
C LEU A 91 -11.26 0.51 -24.48
N ALA A 92 -10.68 1.58 -23.90
CA ALA A 92 -11.16 2.92 -24.12
C ALA A 92 -11.07 3.34 -25.60
N SER A 93 -9.98 2.96 -26.27
CA SER A 93 -9.79 3.18 -27.71
C SER A 93 -10.75 2.33 -28.56
N GLU A 94 -10.94 1.06 -28.20
CA GLU A 94 -11.83 0.14 -28.93
C GLU A 94 -13.31 0.52 -28.79
N LEU A 95 -13.75 0.92 -27.60
CA LEU A 95 -15.15 1.18 -27.28
C LEU A 95 -15.55 2.66 -27.48
N GLN A 96 -14.58 3.55 -27.71
CA GLN A 96 -14.77 5.01 -27.76
C GLN A 96 -15.47 5.59 -26.53
N ARG A 97 -15.36 4.90 -25.38
CA ARG A 97 -15.89 5.31 -24.07
C ARG A 97 -15.00 4.74 -22.97
N SER A 98 -15.16 5.23 -21.74
CA SER A 98 -14.51 4.58 -20.60
C SER A 98 -15.02 3.14 -20.43
N PRO A 99 -14.12 2.14 -20.31
CA PRO A 99 -14.51 0.76 -20.10
C PRO A 99 -14.99 0.54 -18.67
N THR A 100 -15.89 -0.43 -18.49
CA THR A 100 -16.36 -0.84 -17.16
C THR A 100 -15.35 -1.78 -16.50
N ASN A 101 -15.43 -1.94 -15.18
CA ASN A 101 -14.51 -2.81 -14.44
C ASN A 101 -14.66 -4.27 -14.86
N GLU A 102 -15.87 -4.69 -15.26
CA GLU A 102 -16.17 -6.03 -15.76
C GLU A 102 -15.47 -6.30 -17.09
N GLU A 103 -15.51 -5.33 -18.02
CA GLU A 103 -14.84 -5.44 -19.33
C GLU A 103 -13.32 -5.52 -19.16
N VAL A 104 -12.78 -4.77 -18.21
CA VAL A 104 -11.35 -4.79 -17.87
C VAL A 104 -10.97 -6.11 -17.19
N ALA A 105 -11.81 -6.64 -16.31
CA ALA A 105 -11.62 -7.94 -15.67
C ALA A 105 -11.58 -9.07 -16.70
N GLU A 106 -12.51 -9.05 -17.66
CA GLU A 106 -12.55 -10.01 -18.76
C GLU A 106 -11.28 -9.95 -19.62
N LYS A 107 -10.81 -8.74 -19.98
CA LYS A 107 -9.60 -8.57 -20.81
C LYS A 107 -8.31 -8.93 -20.08
N THR A 108 -8.25 -8.72 -18.76
CA THR A 108 -7.04 -8.98 -17.95
C THR A 108 -7.02 -10.38 -17.34
N SER A 109 -8.08 -11.18 -17.53
CA SER A 109 -8.29 -12.48 -16.86
C SER A 109 -8.20 -12.38 -15.34
N LEU A 110 -8.54 -11.22 -14.78
CA LEU A 110 -8.64 -10.98 -13.35
C LEU A 110 -10.11 -11.09 -12.93
N THR A 111 -10.35 -11.40 -11.67
CA THR A 111 -11.70 -11.26 -11.13
C THR A 111 -12.06 -9.78 -11.01
N LEU A 112 -13.36 -9.46 -11.12
CA LEU A 112 -13.87 -8.10 -10.87
C LEU A 112 -13.37 -7.57 -9.52
N GLU A 113 -13.38 -8.44 -8.52
CA GLU A 113 -12.91 -8.16 -7.17
C GLU A 113 -11.41 -7.78 -7.13
N GLU A 114 -10.55 -8.42 -7.93
CA GLU A 114 -9.12 -8.09 -8.03
C GLU A 114 -8.88 -6.79 -8.81
N VAL A 115 -9.70 -6.49 -9.82
CA VAL A 115 -9.60 -5.23 -10.58
C VAL A 115 -9.89 -4.05 -9.67
N GLU A 116 -10.99 -4.08 -8.92
CA GLU A 116 -11.36 -3.01 -7.99
C GLU A 116 -10.29 -2.77 -6.92
N ASP A 117 -9.67 -3.85 -6.46
CA ASP A 117 -8.57 -3.84 -5.50
C ASP A 117 -7.32 -3.15 -6.03
N LEU A 118 -6.88 -3.56 -7.23
CA LEU A 118 -5.71 -2.97 -7.87
C LEU A 118 -5.92 -1.49 -8.15
N LEU A 119 -7.13 -1.07 -8.52
CA LEU A 119 -7.47 0.33 -8.69
C LEU A 119 -7.35 1.13 -7.38
N LYS A 120 -7.77 0.56 -6.25
CA LYS A 120 -7.66 1.21 -4.92
C LYS A 120 -6.21 1.35 -4.46
N VAL A 121 -5.37 0.36 -4.76
CA VAL A 121 -3.93 0.42 -4.44
C VAL A 121 -3.21 1.40 -5.34
N ALA A 122 -3.52 1.40 -6.64
CA ALA A 122 -2.87 2.26 -7.62
C ALA A 122 -3.19 3.75 -7.42
N GLY A 123 -4.39 4.11 -6.95
CA GLY A 123 -4.77 5.51 -6.76
C GLY A 123 -4.52 6.37 -8.02
N ASP A 124 -3.85 7.51 -7.85
CA ASP A 124 -3.52 8.45 -8.94
C ASP A 124 -2.36 7.99 -9.85
N ASP A 125 -1.57 6.97 -9.47
CA ASP A 125 -0.41 6.49 -10.25
C ASP A 125 -0.80 5.86 -11.60
N LEU A 126 -2.05 5.43 -11.76
CA LEU A 126 -2.56 4.97 -13.05
C LEU A 126 -2.46 6.08 -14.11
N SER A 127 -2.58 7.36 -13.72
CA SER A 127 -2.43 8.51 -14.62
C SER A 127 -0.98 8.81 -14.99
N LEU A 128 -0.02 8.41 -14.16
CA LEU A 128 1.42 8.58 -14.40
C LEU A 128 1.99 7.45 -15.26
N SER A 129 1.47 6.23 -15.11
CA SER A 129 1.89 5.08 -15.92
C SER A 129 1.41 5.14 -17.37
N SER A 130 0.34 5.89 -17.67
CA SER A 130 -0.13 6.16 -19.04
C SER A 130 0.77 7.09 -19.85
N ALA A 131 1.79 7.70 -19.23
CA ALA A 131 2.78 8.55 -19.92
C ALA A 131 3.97 7.76 -20.49
N VAL A 132 4.03 6.44 -20.30
CA VAL A 132 5.05 5.61 -20.96
C VAL A 132 4.58 5.28 -22.38
N SER A 133 4.96 6.15 -23.32
CA SER A 133 4.62 6.05 -24.74
C SER A 133 5.28 4.84 -25.44
N GLU A 134 4.64 4.48 -26.55
CA GLU A 134 4.68 3.21 -27.29
C GLU A 134 5.91 3.00 -28.19
N ASP A 135 6.99 3.79 -28.06
CA ASP A 135 8.16 3.70 -28.96
C ASP A 135 9.45 3.16 -28.32
N GLY A 136 9.46 2.85 -27.03
CA GLY A 136 10.66 2.34 -26.37
C GLY A 136 11.86 3.30 -26.40
N SER A 137 11.69 4.55 -26.83
CA SER A 137 12.64 5.62 -26.57
C SER A 137 12.44 6.05 -25.12
N LEU A 138 13.22 5.40 -24.27
CA LEU A 138 13.56 5.95 -22.98
C LEU A 138 14.33 7.24 -23.26
N GLU A 139 13.65 8.38 -23.29
CA GLU A 139 14.25 9.62 -22.79
C GLU A 139 14.32 9.54 -21.25
N LEU A 140 14.97 8.48 -20.74
CA LEU A 140 15.41 8.33 -19.34
C LEU A 140 16.71 9.11 -19.09
N GLY A 141 16.88 10.26 -19.73
CA GLY A 141 18.17 10.94 -19.80
C GLY A 141 18.44 11.98 -18.72
N ASP A 142 17.44 12.74 -18.27
CA ASP A 142 17.75 14.04 -17.64
C ASP A 142 16.82 14.51 -16.50
N THR A 143 16.02 13.61 -15.91
CA THR A 143 15.21 13.92 -14.71
C THR A 143 15.31 12.86 -13.63
N LEU A 144 16.46 12.18 -13.57
CA LEU A 144 16.95 11.67 -12.29
C LEU A 144 17.55 12.86 -11.53
N GLU A 145 16.70 13.71 -10.97
CA GLU A 145 17.11 14.51 -9.81
C GLU A 145 17.43 13.51 -8.69
N GLN A 146 18.70 13.12 -8.64
CA GLN A 146 19.32 12.78 -7.39
C GLN A 146 19.18 13.98 -6.46
N GLU A 147 18.22 13.96 -5.56
CA GLU A 147 18.35 14.73 -4.32
C GLU A 147 17.59 14.05 -3.18
N THR A 148 18.13 12.91 -2.76
CA THR A 148 18.15 12.59 -1.33
C THR A 148 19.58 12.71 -0.81
N VAL A 149 20.24 13.80 -1.21
CA VAL A 149 21.23 14.40 -0.33
C VAL A 149 20.39 15.17 0.69
N PRO A 150 20.43 14.84 2.00
CA PRO A 150 19.78 15.69 2.99
C PRO A 150 20.29 17.11 2.77
N SER A 151 19.40 18.11 2.79
CA SER A 151 19.83 19.50 2.64
C SER A 151 20.94 19.77 3.67
N VAL A 152 21.97 20.52 3.28
CA VAL A 152 23.06 20.89 4.20
C VAL A 152 22.49 21.53 5.48
N GLU A 153 21.33 22.18 5.38
CA GLU A 153 20.52 22.65 6.49
C GLU A 153 20.04 21.55 7.44
N LEU A 154 19.48 20.44 6.93
CA LEU A 154 19.05 19.29 7.73
C LEU A 154 20.23 18.63 8.45
N GLU A 155 21.40 18.56 7.81
CA GLU A 155 22.61 17.99 8.41
C GLU A 155 23.22 18.91 9.47
N MET A 156 23.18 20.24 9.26
CA MET A 156 23.54 21.24 10.27
C MET A 156 22.56 21.27 11.45
N ILE A 157 21.26 21.12 11.21
CA ILE A 157 20.24 21.03 12.25
C ILE A 157 20.49 19.78 13.11
N LYS A 158 20.73 18.62 12.46
CA LYS A 158 20.99 17.37 13.17
C LYS A 158 22.25 17.44 14.02
N SER A 159 23.35 17.98 13.50
CA SER A 159 24.60 18.11 14.27
C SER A 159 24.46 19.07 15.45
N SER A 160 23.76 20.21 15.27
CA SER A 160 23.50 21.14 16.35
C SER A 160 22.60 20.56 17.44
N PHE A 161 21.63 19.72 17.07
CA PHE A 161 20.74 19.05 18.01
C PHE A 161 21.48 17.97 18.81
N GLU A 162 22.34 17.19 18.16
CA GLU A 162 23.21 16.22 18.82
C GLU A 162 24.20 16.89 19.80
N GLU A 163 24.72 18.07 19.45
CA GLU A 163 25.62 18.82 20.32
C GLU A 163 24.89 19.46 21.51
N GLN A 164 23.66 19.94 21.33
CA GLN A 164 22.81 20.42 22.43
C GLN A 164 22.43 19.29 23.40
N ILE A 165 22.05 18.12 22.89
CA ILE A 165 21.76 16.94 23.74
C ILE A 165 23.01 16.53 24.51
N ARG A 166 24.17 16.51 23.85
CA ARG A 166 25.44 16.14 24.49
C ARG A 166 25.84 17.15 25.58
N ARG A 167 25.61 18.46 25.37
CA ARG A 167 25.83 19.50 26.40
C ARG A 167 24.87 19.36 27.57
N ALA A 168 23.57 19.21 27.32
CA ALA A 168 22.57 19.05 28.37
C ALA A 168 22.82 17.80 29.23
N MET A 169 23.21 16.68 28.61
CA MET A 169 23.59 15.46 29.32
C MET A 169 24.87 15.63 30.15
N LEU A 170 25.85 16.41 29.67
CA LEU A 170 27.07 16.70 30.44
C LEU A 170 26.81 17.67 31.59
N GLU A 171 25.94 18.67 31.42
CA GLU A 171 25.50 19.57 32.50
C GLU A 171 24.71 18.81 33.58
N GLU A 172 23.83 17.88 33.19
CA GLU A 172 23.07 17.05 34.14
C GLU A 172 23.97 16.06 34.92
N LEU A 173 25.11 15.66 34.33
CA LEU A 173 26.12 14.83 34.99
C LEU A 173 27.01 15.64 35.95
N ASP A 174 27.35 16.90 35.63
CA ASP A 174 28.18 17.78 36.48
C ASP A 174 27.41 18.28 37.73
N GLU A 175 26.06 18.32 37.67
CA GLU A 175 25.21 18.56 38.86
C GLU A 175 25.11 17.34 39.79
N LYS A 176 25.18 16.11 39.26
CA LYS A 176 25.10 14.88 40.06
C LYS A 176 26.42 14.48 40.72
N GLU A 177 27.57 14.97 40.25
CA GLU A 177 28.87 14.72 40.89
C GLU A 177 29.23 15.76 41.98
N ARG A 178 28.43 16.82 42.16
CA ARG A 178 28.59 17.83 43.22
C ARG A 178 27.58 17.74 44.37
N GLY A 179 26.76 16.68 44.41
CA GLY A 179 25.84 16.35 45.51
C GLY A 179 26.42 15.32 46.46
#